data_AF-A0A8H4YL48-F1
#
_entry.id   AF-A0A8H4YL48-F1
#
_cell.length_a   1.000
_cell.length_b   1.000
_cell.length_c   1.000
_cell.angle_alpha   90.00
_cell.angle_beta   90.00
_cell.angle_gamma   90.00
#
_symmetry.space_group_name_H-M   'P 1'
#
loop_
_entity.id
_entity.type
_entity.pdbx_description
1 polymer ?
#
loop_
_entity_poly.entity_id
_entity_poly.type
_entity_poly.pdbx_seq_one_letter_code
_entity_poly.pdbx_strand_id
1 'polypeptide(L)'
;MHWSSSILFATMAGDAMASLGTSSGTNGPAYVGRRSAHGYPPDLHIPGASLTSKWLEGSDYVQILEFYVINNSKKNYLTLADGLNITIESDSLDLIQAGSVARLAPGQQSIVQVGVKNKPGVSNGSQCSGTLVATYGESYGPTLYANSSFSGTCGPATYTTDNLGYHWTPQWWDDAKFGIFIHWGLYSAPAWGGATPNENYAEWYWYRSHQSDFNPSYYNYHKETYGEDFNYDQFISNFTDAGWDPQQWVNLFANAGAKYFVPVTKHHDGFSLFNMPSSISKRNSVVWGPKRDFIGDLFAAAKQYQPDLKRGTYFSMPEWYNPAYAKYAACLAGCNDFGIPDTNPYTGANVTYTGYVPVDDFVLDIQLPQMKILANEYETDYMWCDIGGANNATIFASEWFNNATQQNRQVAINSRCGYAGDMSNPEYESGFSTNAGSWESNRGMDPYSFGFNYMTPDDAYMTGGDVINSLVDIVSKNGNFLLDIGPTHNGSIPQIMQTGLLDAGKWLSTHGESIYETRFWWTTSGQNNFRYTTRPQYSPAFYIHYLTKPPSYLVVPDLVPYLPGDTVTLLGGSGAGTVINVDWLSNGSIALHIPDEAINGDEYVWTFKLDYTSTW
;
A
#
# COMPACT_ATOMS: atom_id res chain seq x y z
N MET A 1 6.64 -22.71 14.82
CA MET A 1 7.02 -21.44 15.47
C MET A 1 6.25 -20.35 14.77
N HIS A 2 5.40 -19.62 15.50
CA HIS A 2 4.91 -18.34 15.00
C HIS A 2 6.15 -17.46 14.78
N TRP A 3 6.40 -17.06 13.55
CA TRP A 3 7.34 -15.99 13.27
C TRP A 3 6.65 -14.67 13.66
N SER A 4 6.54 -14.43 14.97
CA SER A 4 6.49 -13.05 15.43
C SER A 4 7.90 -12.52 15.26
N SER A 5 8.13 -11.80 14.16
CA SER A 5 9.35 -11.04 13.90
C SER A 5 9.53 -10.02 15.01
N SER A 6 10.16 -10.45 16.11
CA SER A 6 10.64 -9.58 17.17
C SER A 6 11.90 -8.91 16.64
N ILE A 7 11.73 -7.96 15.73
CA ILE A 7 12.77 -7.03 15.35
C ILE A 7 12.98 -6.13 16.58
N LEU A 8 14.18 -6.20 17.15
CA LEU A 8 14.64 -5.24 18.14
C LEU A 8 14.55 -3.84 17.54
N PHE A 9 13.50 -3.10 17.90
CA PHE A 9 13.49 -1.65 17.78
C PHE A 9 14.60 -1.11 18.69
N ALA A 10 15.71 -0.69 18.10
CA ALA A 10 16.62 0.23 18.75
C ALA A 10 15.85 1.55 18.93
N THR A 11 15.28 1.73 20.10
CA THR A 11 14.68 2.97 20.57
C THR A 11 15.75 4.05 20.66
N MET A 12 15.87 4.86 19.61
CA MET A 12 16.26 6.26 19.75
C MET A 12 15.02 7.12 19.53
N ALA A 13 14.06 6.98 20.45
CA ALA A 13 13.03 7.99 20.65
C ALA A 13 13.68 9.14 21.43
N GLY A 14 14.01 10.22 20.73
CA GLY A 14 14.28 11.50 21.38
C GLY A 14 13.01 11.96 22.09
N ASP A 15 13.13 12.15 23.40
CA ASP A 15 12.11 12.71 24.28
C ASP A 15 11.54 14.01 23.72
N ALA A 16 10.27 13.98 23.29
CA ALA A 16 9.31 15.06 23.49
C ALA A 16 7.91 14.59 23.08
N MET A 17 7.17 13.96 24.00
CA MET A 17 5.75 14.23 24.26
C MET A 17 5.15 13.13 25.15
N ALA A 18 4.78 13.50 26.38
CA ALA A 18 3.51 13.13 27.01
C ALA A 18 3.46 13.73 28.43
N SER A 19 2.79 14.87 28.58
CA SER A 19 1.98 15.10 29.78
C SER A 19 0.69 15.83 29.38
N LEU A 20 -0.35 15.03 29.15
CA LEU A 20 -1.72 15.51 29.20
C LEU A 20 -2.35 14.85 30.42
N GLY A 21 -2.31 15.59 31.51
CA GLY A 21 -2.93 15.20 32.77
C GLY A 21 -4.44 15.09 32.61
N THR A 22 -4.98 13.98 33.12
CA THR A 22 -6.41 13.79 33.34
C THR A 22 -6.92 14.79 34.38
N SER A 23 -7.62 15.84 33.96
CA SER A 23 -8.47 16.62 34.86
C SER A 23 -9.93 16.26 34.60
N SER A 24 -10.52 15.56 35.56
CA SER A 24 -11.97 15.40 35.71
C SER A 24 -12.59 16.76 36.01
N GLY A 25 -13.09 17.42 34.97
CA GLY A 25 -13.87 18.65 35.06
C GLY A 25 -15.07 18.54 34.15
N THR A 26 -16.27 18.45 34.74
CA THR A 26 -17.55 18.49 34.04
C THR A 26 -17.73 19.83 33.34
N ASN A 27 -17.48 19.89 32.04
CA ASN A 27 -17.98 20.91 31.13
C ASN A 27 -18.40 20.20 29.85
N GLY A 28 -19.71 20.07 29.62
CA GLY A 28 -20.23 19.58 28.35
C GLY A 28 -19.76 20.45 27.17
N PRO A 29 -19.72 19.93 25.95
CA PRO A 29 -19.29 20.71 24.79
C PRO A 29 -20.21 21.93 24.63
N ALA A 30 -19.57 23.11 24.56
CA ALA A 30 -20.26 24.37 24.33
C ALA A 30 -20.93 24.34 22.95
N TYR A 31 -22.22 24.66 22.91
CA TYR A 31 -23.00 24.94 21.70
C TYR A 31 -22.14 25.63 20.62
N VAL A 32 -21.95 25.00 19.46
CA VAL A 32 -21.38 25.65 18.28
C VAL A 32 -22.52 26.46 17.65
N GLY A 33 -22.75 27.68 18.15
CA GLY A 33 -23.72 28.59 17.53
C GLY A 33 -23.29 28.95 16.10
N ARG A 34 -24.27 29.22 15.21
CA ARG A 34 -24.00 29.87 13.92
C ARG A 34 -23.05 31.04 14.16
N ARG A 35 -21.95 31.12 13.42
CA ARG A 35 -21.02 32.25 13.52
C ARG A 35 -21.82 33.54 13.35
N SER A 36 -21.79 34.40 14.37
CA SER A 36 -22.34 35.75 14.25
C SER A 36 -21.48 36.54 13.25
N ALA A 37 -21.99 37.68 12.76
CA ALA A 37 -21.19 38.63 11.99
C ALA A 37 -19.95 39.18 12.75
N HIS A 38 -19.74 38.76 14.00
CA HIS A 38 -18.61 39.07 14.88
C HIS A 38 -17.93 37.79 15.42
N GLY A 39 -18.10 36.64 14.76
CA GLY A 39 -17.40 35.41 15.12
C GLY A 39 -15.89 35.55 14.96
N TYR A 40 -15.13 34.96 15.89
CA TYR A 40 -13.67 34.92 15.77
C TYR A 40 -13.26 33.87 14.71
N PRO A 41 -12.23 34.13 13.89
CA PRO A 41 -11.67 33.15 12.96
C PRO A 41 -11.12 31.91 13.69
N PRO A 42 -10.80 30.81 12.98
CA PRO A 42 -10.09 29.67 13.57
C PRO A 42 -8.69 30.09 14.05
N ASP A 43 -8.04 29.22 14.81
CA ASP A 43 -6.65 29.41 15.24
C ASP A 43 -5.82 28.34 14.54
N LEU A 44 -5.11 28.72 13.47
CA LEU A 44 -4.40 27.78 12.61
C LEU A 44 -2.91 27.77 12.95
N HIS A 45 -2.33 26.57 12.94
CA HIS A 45 -0.91 26.34 13.19
C HIS A 45 -0.34 25.37 12.18
N ILE A 46 0.86 25.66 11.69
CA ILE A 46 1.63 24.81 10.77
C ILE A 46 2.95 24.45 11.46
N PRO A 47 3.07 23.24 12.04
CA PRO A 47 4.20 22.87 12.89
C PRO A 47 5.53 22.77 12.13
N GLY A 48 5.49 22.65 10.81
CA GLY A 48 6.65 22.50 9.93
C GLY A 48 6.21 22.05 8.54
N ALA A 49 7.10 22.16 7.56
CA ALA A 49 6.87 21.62 6.22
C ALA A 49 8.09 20.88 5.69
N SER A 50 7.83 19.81 4.95
CA SER A 50 8.82 18.92 4.38
C SER A 50 8.87 19.10 2.88
N LEU A 51 10.02 19.54 2.36
CA LEU A 51 10.28 19.54 0.93
C LEU A 51 10.61 18.11 0.51
N THR A 52 9.63 17.41 -0.05
CA THR A 52 9.70 15.97 -0.30
C THR A 52 10.50 15.66 -1.57
N SER A 53 10.89 14.41 -1.79
CA SER A 53 11.41 13.97 -3.10
C SER A 53 10.31 13.70 -4.13
N LYS A 54 9.03 13.84 -3.75
CA LYS A 54 7.88 13.61 -4.62
C LYS A 54 7.69 14.77 -5.59
N TRP A 55 7.11 14.48 -6.75
CA TRP A 55 6.62 15.50 -7.69
C TRP A 55 5.25 15.12 -8.25
N LEU A 56 4.53 16.11 -8.78
CA LEU A 56 3.26 15.89 -9.46
C LEU A 56 3.48 15.03 -10.71
N GLU A 57 2.76 13.92 -10.85
CA GLU A 57 2.90 13.03 -12.01
C GLU A 57 2.63 13.76 -13.33
N GLY A 58 3.40 13.43 -14.36
CA GLY A 58 3.30 14.07 -15.67
C GLY A 58 3.81 15.52 -15.75
N SER A 59 4.26 16.10 -14.64
CA SER A 59 4.87 17.43 -14.62
C SER A 59 6.37 17.40 -14.94
N ASP A 60 6.94 18.57 -15.24
CA ASP A 60 8.39 18.78 -15.31
C ASP A 60 8.94 19.04 -13.90
N TYR A 61 8.91 17.97 -13.09
CA TYR A 61 9.38 17.91 -11.70
C TYR A 61 8.83 19.04 -10.80
N VAL A 62 7.52 19.29 -10.85
CA VAL A 62 6.86 20.16 -9.87
C VAL A 62 6.86 19.43 -8.53
N GLN A 63 7.84 19.76 -7.69
CA GLN A 63 8.13 19.11 -6.42
C GLN A 63 7.02 19.39 -5.41
N ILE A 64 6.72 18.42 -4.56
CA ILE A 64 5.69 18.54 -3.53
C ILE A 64 6.33 18.99 -2.21
N LEU A 65 5.85 20.11 -1.68
CA LEU A 65 6.07 20.53 -0.30
C LEU A 65 4.84 20.10 0.52
N GLU A 66 5.04 19.26 1.52
CA GLU A 66 3.98 18.63 2.32
C GLU A 66 4.06 19.04 3.79
N PHE A 67 2.91 19.30 4.40
CA PHE A 67 2.80 19.77 5.77
C PHE A 67 1.40 19.52 6.34
N TYR A 68 1.26 19.74 7.65
CA TYR A 68 -0.04 19.69 8.32
C TYR A 68 -0.53 21.09 8.63
N VAL A 69 -1.84 21.30 8.46
CA VAL A 69 -2.56 22.44 9.03
C VAL A 69 -3.35 21.93 10.23
N ILE A 70 -3.14 22.54 11.39
CA ILE A 70 -3.79 22.19 12.65
C ILE A 70 -4.73 23.33 13.04
N ASN A 71 -5.96 23.02 13.44
CA ASN A 71 -6.87 24.00 14.04
C ASN A 71 -6.84 23.89 15.56
N ASN A 72 -6.08 24.77 16.22
CA ASN A 72 -5.96 24.85 17.68
C ASN A 72 -7.15 25.54 18.35
N SER A 73 -8.11 26.06 17.57
CA SER A 73 -9.30 26.68 18.14
C SER A 73 -10.05 25.67 19.00
N LYS A 74 -10.58 26.13 20.13
CA LYS A 74 -11.43 25.31 21.00
C LYS A 74 -12.88 25.23 20.52
N LYS A 75 -13.28 26.07 19.56
CA LYS A 75 -14.69 26.28 19.19
C LYS A 75 -14.92 26.53 17.70
N ASN A 76 -13.99 27.20 17.02
CA ASN A 76 -14.21 27.67 15.66
C ASN A 76 -13.67 26.66 14.66
N TYR A 77 -14.52 26.20 13.75
CA TYR A 77 -14.13 25.39 12.61
C TYR A 77 -13.43 26.23 11.56
N LEU A 78 -12.41 25.76 10.86
CA LEU A 78 -12.07 26.32 9.57
C LEU A 78 -13.19 26.02 8.56
N THR A 79 -13.62 27.01 7.79
CA THR A 79 -14.61 26.88 6.71
C THR A 79 -14.12 27.58 5.43
N LEU A 80 -14.77 27.33 4.30
CA LEU A 80 -14.47 28.04 3.05
C LEU A 80 -14.63 29.58 3.19
N ALA A 81 -15.47 30.05 4.10
CA ALA A 81 -15.67 31.49 4.34
C ALA A 81 -14.48 32.16 5.05
N ASP A 82 -13.59 31.37 5.66
CA ASP A 82 -12.34 31.88 6.25
C ASP A 82 -11.29 32.24 5.18
N GLY A 83 -11.48 31.86 3.91
CA GLY A 83 -10.62 32.27 2.82
C GLY A 83 -9.17 31.84 2.97
N LEU A 84 -8.92 30.64 3.52
CA LEU A 84 -7.56 30.11 3.69
C LEU A 84 -6.86 29.98 2.35
N ASN A 85 -5.76 30.72 2.19
CA ASN A 85 -4.87 30.65 1.05
C ASN A 85 -3.46 30.31 1.53
N ILE A 86 -2.83 29.29 0.92
CA ILE A 86 -1.51 28.82 1.33
C ILE A 86 -0.53 28.95 0.17
N THR A 87 0.50 29.76 0.37
CA THR A 87 1.54 30.10 -0.60
C THR A 87 2.94 29.90 -0.01
N ILE A 88 3.98 30.20 -0.79
CA ILE A 88 5.36 30.21 -0.32
C ILE A 88 6.07 31.53 -0.66
N GLU A 89 6.99 31.92 0.21
CA GLU A 89 8.00 32.94 -0.03
C GLU A 89 9.38 32.26 0.01
N SER A 90 10.12 32.29 -1.09
CA SER A 90 11.43 31.66 -1.17
C SER A 90 12.32 32.36 -2.20
N ASP A 91 13.60 32.49 -1.91
CA ASP A 91 14.61 32.93 -2.90
C ASP A 91 14.97 31.83 -3.90
N SER A 92 14.59 30.58 -3.62
CA SER A 92 14.99 29.41 -4.41
C SER A 92 13.85 28.73 -5.16
N LEU A 93 12.60 28.95 -4.75
CA LEU A 93 11.44 28.23 -5.25
C LEU A 93 10.32 29.19 -5.70
N ASP A 94 9.69 28.86 -6.82
CA ASP A 94 8.43 29.43 -7.28
C ASP A 94 7.26 28.52 -6.90
N LEU A 95 6.15 29.12 -6.45
CA LEU A 95 4.89 28.40 -6.25
C LEU A 95 4.27 28.09 -7.61
N ILE A 96 3.96 26.83 -7.86
CA ILE A 96 3.26 26.35 -9.07
C ILE A 96 1.82 25.96 -8.75
N GLN A 97 1.58 25.35 -7.58
CA GLN A 97 0.26 24.90 -7.16
C GLN A 97 0.06 25.21 -5.68
N ALA A 98 -0.93 26.07 -5.39
CA ALA A 98 -1.28 26.48 -4.03
C ALA A 98 -2.00 25.38 -3.24
N GLY A 99 -1.92 25.44 -1.92
CA GLY A 99 -2.57 24.50 -1.01
C GLY A 99 -3.92 25.03 -0.53
N SER A 100 -4.83 24.13 -0.17
CA SER A 100 -6.14 24.50 0.36
C SER A 100 -6.64 23.52 1.42
N VAL A 101 -7.49 23.97 2.33
CA VAL A 101 -8.26 23.09 3.24
C VAL A 101 -9.66 23.67 3.35
N ALA A 102 -10.67 22.87 3.01
CA ALA A 102 -12.05 23.36 2.98
C ALA A 102 -12.72 23.39 4.36
N ARG A 103 -12.36 22.44 5.23
CA ARG A 103 -12.99 22.23 6.54
C ARG A 103 -11.99 21.64 7.51
N LEU A 104 -11.93 22.19 8.73
CA LEU A 104 -11.16 21.60 9.82
C LEU A 104 -11.80 21.94 11.16
N ALA A 105 -12.30 20.94 11.88
CA ALA A 105 -12.94 21.17 13.18
C ALA A 105 -11.91 21.57 14.25
N PRO A 106 -12.35 22.15 15.39
CA PRO A 106 -11.54 22.33 16.58
C PRO A 106 -10.72 21.08 16.95
N GLY A 107 -9.41 21.25 17.10
CA GLY A 107 -8.47 20.19 17.48
C GLY A 107 -8.11 19.20 16.37
N GLN A 108 -8.63 19.37 15.14
CA GLN A 108 -8.30 18.51 14.01
C GLN A 108 -7.06 19.02 13.27
N GLN A 109 -6.47 18.11 12.49
CA GLN A 109 -5.42 18.42 11.54
C GLN A 109 -5.63 17.74 10.19
N SER A 110 -5.05 18.33 9.14
CA SER A 110 -5.14 17.82 7.79
C SER A 110 -3.80 17.98 7.06
N ILE A 111 -3.47 16.99 6.24
CA ILE A 111 -2.30 17.05 5.36
C ILE A 111 -2.60 17.94 4.15
N VAL A 112 -1.64 18.80 3.81
CA VAL A 112 -1.71 19.75 2.71
C VAL A 112 -0.45 19.64 1.87
N GLN A 113 -0.61 19.81 0.57
CA GLN A 113 0.47 19.70 -0.41
C GLN A 113 0.44 20.93 -1.31
N VAL A 114 1.61 21.54 -1.52
CA VAL A 114 1.80 22.60 -2.51
C VAL A 114 2.85 22.18 -3.52
N GLY A 115 2.65 22.55 -4.78
CA GLY A 115 3.60 22.29 -5.85
C GLY A 115 4.56 23.46 -6.00
N VAL A 116 5.86 23.18 -6.01
CA VAL A 116 6.93 24.17 -6.13
C VAL A 116 7.92 23.79 -7.22
N LYS A 117 8.61 24.77 -7.78
CA LYS A 117 9.67 24.55 -8.77
C LYS A 117 10.89 25.41 -8.48
N ASN A 118 12.08 24.88 -8.77
CA ASN A 118 13.33 25.62 -8.65
C ASN A 118 13.30 26.87 -9.52
N LYS A 119 13.68 28.03 -8.95
CA LYS A 119 13.87 29.27 -9.68
C LYS A 119 15.04 29.14 -10.67
N PRO A 120 15.08 29.97 -11.73
CA PRO A 120 16.22 30.00 -12.65
C PRO A 120 17.55 30.19 -11.92
N GLY A 121 18.51 29.30 -12.18
CA GLY A 121 19.85 29.31 -11.55
C GLY A 121 19.97 28.47 -10.28
N VAL A 122 18.87 27.96 -9.72
CA VAL A 122 18.89 27.01 -8.59
C VAL A 122 19.06 25.60 -9.16
N SER A 123 20.12 24.91 -8.71
CA SER A 123 20.45 23.58 -9.20
C SER A 123 19.69 22.49 -8.44
N ASN A 124 19.31 21.42 -9.14
CA ASN A 124 18.77 20.24 -8.47
C ASN A 124 19.78 19.68 -7.46
N GLY A 125 19.30 19.22 -6.31
CA GLY A 125 20.15 18.72 -5.23
C GLY A 125 20.74 19.81 -4.32
N SER A 126 20.55 21.10 -4.61
CA SER A 126 21.00 22.17 -3.70
C SER A 126 20.09 22.30 -2.49
N GLN A 127 20.62 22.86 -1.40
CA GLN A 127 19.80 23.22 -0.25
C GLN A 127 18.90 24.40 -0.60
N CYS A 128 17.62 24.29 -0.25
CA CYS A 128 16.62 25.33 -0.42
C CYS A 128 15.88 25.57 0.87
N SER A 129 15.36 26.79 1.01
CA SER A 129 14.57 27.20 2.15
C SER A 129 13.56 28.25 1.76
N GLY A 130 12.56 28.42 2.60
CA GLY A 130 11.56 29.47 2.44
C GLY A 130 10.63 29.52 3.64
N THR A 131 9.62 30.35 3.50
CA THR A 131 8.51 30.47 4.45
C THR A 131 7.25 30.06 3.74
N LEU A 132 6.54 29.11 4.31
CA LEU A 132 5.16 28.85 3.96
C LEU A 132 4.28 29.93 4.60
N VAL A 133 3.44 30.56 3.81
CA VAL A 133 2.59 31.68 4.23
C VAL A 133 1.13 31.29 4.03
N ALA A 134 0.43 31.08 5.14
CA ALA A 134 -1.00 30.79 5.16
C ALA A 134 -1.77 32.02 5.66
N THR A 135 -2.64 32.58 4.82
CA THR A 135 -3.47 33.75 5.16
C THR A 135 -4.94 33.36 5.25
N TYR A 136 -5.66 33.89 6.25
CA TYR A 136 -7.07 33.59 6.45
C TYR A 136 -7.78 34.66 7.32
N GLY A 137 -9.10 34.59 7.39
CA GLY A 137 -9.92 35.33 8.35
C GLY A 137 -10.22 36.79 7.99
N GLU A 138 -9.92 37.22 6.76
CA GLU A 138 -10.09 38.62 6.31
C GLU A 138 -11.52 39.15 6.45
N SER A 139 -12.50 38.26 6.29
CA SER A 139 -13.93 38.56 6.50
C SER A 139 -14.28 39.01 7.93
N TYR A 140 -13.39 38.78 8.90
CA TYR A 140 -13.62 39.00 10.34
C TYR A 140 -12.72 40.07 10.96
N GLY A 141 -11.85 40.72 10.18
CA GLY A 141 -10.91 41.72 10.68
C GLY A 141 -9.57 41.72 9.90
N PRO A 142 -8.45 42.06 10.56
CA PRO A 142 -7.14 41.95 9.94
C PRO A 142 -6.84 40.51 9.49
N THR A 143 -6.21 40.36 8.33
CA THR A 143 -5.69 39.07 7.85
C THR A 143 -4.84 38.40 8.93
N LEU A 144 -5.14 37.13 9.20
CA LEU A 144 -4.35 36.28 10.10
C LEU A 144 -3.35 35.45 9.33
N TYR A 145 -2.28 35.05 10.02
CA TYR A 145 -1.14 34.35 9.44
C TYR A 145 -0.82 33.10 10.25
N ALA A 146 -0.57 31.99 9.56
CA ALA A 146 0.00 30.77 10.13
C ALA A 146 1.24 30.38 9.33
N ASN A 147 2.36 31.04 9.60
CA ASN A 147 3.58 30.88 8.82
C ASN A 147 4.48 29.79 9.40
N SER A 148 5.22 29.12 8.54
CA SER A 148 6.20 28.11 8.95
C SER A 148 7.42 28.13 8.03
N SER A 149 8.62 28.11 8.60
CA SER A 149 9.83 27.97 7.80
C SER A 149 10.01 26.53 7.33
N PHE A 150 10.55 26.35 6.13
CA PHE A 150 10.95 25.05 5.63
C PHE A 150 12.35 25.09 5.04
N SER A 151 13.00 23.94 5.03
CA SER A 151 14.25 23.74 4.31
C SER A 151 14.37 22.30 3.85
N GLY A 152 15.09 22.07 2.75
CA GLY A 152 15.31 20.74 2.21
C GLY A 152 16.00 20.80 0.86
N THR A 153 16.00 19.67 0.16
CA THR A 153 16.68 19.54 -1.12
C THR A 153 15.79 19.97 -2.28
N CYS A 154 16.27 20.90 -3.10
CA CYS A 154 15.56 21.42 -4.27
C CYS A 154 15.55 20.44 -5.44
N GLY A 155 14.36 20.16 -5.97
CA GLY A 155 14.18 19.27 -7.11
C GLY A 155 14.70 17.85 -6.85
N PRO A 156 14.73 17.01 -7.89
CA PRO A 156 15.26 15.65 -7.77
C PRO A 156 16.75 15.65 -7.46
N ALA A 157 17.13 15.15 -6.29
CA ALA A 157 18.52 15.01 -5.88
C ALA A 157 19.15 13.71 -6.41
N THR A 158 20.47 13.66 -6.48
CA THR A 158 21.18 12.40 -6.73
C THR A 158 21.17 11.52 -5.48
N TYR A 159 20.71 10.28 -5.65
CA TYR A 159 20.74 9.26 -4.62
C TYR A 159 22.11 8.58 -4.56
N THR A 160 22.56 8.30 -3.34
CA THR A 160 23.76 7.56 -2.97
C THR A 160 23.37 6.54 -1.91
N THR A 161 24.26 5.60 -1.58
CA THR A 161 24.00 4.62 -0.51
C THR A 161 23.71 5.27 0.85
N ASP A 162 24.17 6.50 1.07
CA ASP A 162 24.17 7.15 2.38
C ASP A 162 22.98 8.11 2.60
N ASN A 163 22.21 8.43 1.55
CA ASN A 163 21.13 9.40 1.60
C ASN A 163 19.75 8.86 1.16
N LEU A 164 19.57 7.54 1.14
CA LEU A 164 18.31 6.91 0.70
C LEU A 164 17.10 7.30 1.54
N GLY A 165 17.28 7.72 2.80
CA GLY A 165 16.18 8.24 3.63
C GLY A 165 15.54 9.54 3.12
N TYR A 166 16.13 10.16 2.08
CA TYR A 166 15.52 11.27 1.35
C TYR A 166 14.50 10.81 0.29
N HIS A 167 14.46 9.52 -0.06
CA HIS A 167 13.44 8.99 -0.95
C HIS A 167 12.11 8.85 -0.19
N TRP A 168 11.03 9.36 -0.77
CA TRP A 168 9.68 9.33 -0.20
C TRP A 168 8.83 8.39 -1.05
N THR A 169 7.86 7.74 -0.41
CA THR A 169 6.79 7.04 -1.10
C THR A 169 6.17 7.93 -2.18
N PRO A 170 6.10 7.50 -3.44
CA PRO A 170 5.50 8.29 -4.51
C PRO A 170 4.04 8.66 -4.27
N GLN A 171 3.63 9.81 -4.79
CA GLN A 171 2.26 10.29 -4.67
C GLN A 171 1.24 9.31 -5.26
N TRP A 172 1.55 8.70 -6.41
CA TRP A 172 0.68 7.69 -7.02
C TRP A 172 0.42 6.50 -6.10
N TRP A 173 1.40 6.12 -5.27
CA TRP A 173 1.27 4.98 -4.37
C TRP A 173 0.35 5.33 -3.21
N ASP A 174 0.54 6.53 -2.62
CA ASP A 174 -0.35 7.04 -1.58
C ASP A 174 -1.80 7.16 -2.08
N ASP A 175 -2.03 7.41 -3.36
CA ASP A 175 -3.37 7.55 -3.95
C ASP A 175 -3.98 6.21 -4.42
N ALA A 176 -3.16 5.18 -4.64
CA ALA A 176 -3.54 3.92 -5.26
C ALA A 176 -4.46 3.04 -4.40
N LYS A 177 -4.18 2.93 -3.10
CA LYS A 177 -4.94 2.18 -2.07
C LYS A 177 -5.06 0.67 -2.23
N PHE A 178 -5.28 0.16 -3.44
CA PHE A 178 -5.57 -1.25 -3.69
C PHE A 178 -4.71 -1.81 -4.84
N GLY A 179 -4.07 -2.96 -4.58
CA GLY A 179 -3.25 -3.67 -5.55
C GLY A 179 -3.46 -5.19 -5.51
N ILE A 180 -3.03 -5.86 -6.57
CA ILE A 180 -3.07 -7.33 -6.68
C ILE A 180 -1.66 -7.92 -6.56
N PHE A 181 -1.47 -8.82 -5.61
CA PHE A 181 -0.28 -9.66 -5.49
C PHE A 181 -0.54 -10.99 -6.23
N ILE A 182 0.50 -11.60 -6.80
CA ILE A 182 0.33 -12.83 -7.59
C ILE A 182 1.45 -13.83 -7.25
N HIS A 183 1.13 -14.82 -6.43
CA HIS A 183 2.02 -15.96 -6.15
C HIS A 183 1.79 -17.11 -7.14
N TRP A 184 2.51 -17.05 -8.26
CA TRP A 184 2.54 -18.10 -9.28
C TRP A 184 3.97 -18.55 -9.53
N GLY A 185 4.22 -19.86 -9.55
CA GLY A 185 5.55 -20.44 -9.73
C GLY A 185 5.52 -21.96 -9.78
N LEU A 186 6.68 -22.61 -9.65
CA LEU A 186 6.76 -24.09 -9.69
C LEU A 186 5.92 -24.75 -8.60
N TYR A 187 5.82 -24.12 -7.43
CA TYR A 187 4.98 -24.55 -6.31
C TYR A 187 3.48 -24.56 -6.62
N SER A 188 3.04 -23.88 -7.67
CA SER A 188 1.66 -23.98 -8.17
C SER A 188 1.36 -25.33 -8.82
N ALA A 189 2.38 -26.15 -9.16
CA ALA A 189 2.22 -27.51 -9.68
C ALA A 189 1.77 -28.53 -8.62
N PRO A 190 2.45 -28.68 -7.47
CA PRO A 190 1.92 -29.48 -6.38
C PRO A 190 0.68 -28.85 -5.74
N ALA A 191 0.57 -27.51 -5.76
CA ALA A 191 -0.60 -26.75 -5.32
C ALA A 191 -1.15 -27.16 -3.94
N TRP A 192 -0.27 -27.48 -2.99
CA TRP A 192 -0.68 -28.10 -1.74
C TRP A 192 -0.07 -27.38 -0.53
N GLY A 193 -0.95 -26.83 0.30
CA GLY A 193 -0.61 -26.31 1.62
C GLY A 193 -1.16 -27.15 2.77
N GLY A 194 -2.06 -28.09 2.47
CA GLY A 194 -2.97 -28.68 3.46
C GLY A 194 -4.10 -27.70 3.83
N ALA A 195 -5.01 -28.12 4.72
CA ALA A 195 -6.08 -27.28 5.26
C ALA A 195 -5.99 -27.31 6.79
N THR A 196 -5.28 -26.33 7.37
CA THR A 196 -5.11 -26.22 8.82
C THR A 196 -5.76 -24.94 9.34
N PRO A 197 -6.10 -24.84 10.65
CA PRO A 197 -6.67 -23.62 11.21
C PRO A 197 -5.80 -22.36 11.09
N ASN A 198 -4.48 -22.53 10.87
CA ASN A 198 -3.50 -21.46 10.74
C ASN A 198 -2.91 -21.44 9.32
N GLU A 199 -2.20 -20.36 8.98
CA GLU A 199 -1.51 -20.24 7.69
C GLU A 199 -0.55 -21.41 7.41
N ASN A 200 -0.66 -21.94 6.20
CA ASN A 200 0.12 -23.06 5.72
C ASN A 200 0.40 -22.93 4.22
N TYR A 201 1.39 -22.10 3.95
CA TYR A 201 1.78 -21.59 2.64
C TYR A 201 2.14 -22.69 1.63
N ALA A 202 1.33 -22.83 0.58
CA ALA A 202 1.57 -23.78 -0.52
C ALA A 202 2.81 -23.40 -1.34
N GLU A 203 3.17 -22.12 -1.42
CA GLU A 203 4.39 -21.65 -2.06
C GLU A 203 5.67 -22.06 -1.31
N TRP A 204 5.55 -22.53 -0.07
CA TRP A 204 6.64 -23.11 0.74
C TRP A 204 6.82 -24.62 0.54
N TYR A 205 6.12 -25.23 -0.43
CA TYR A 205 6.07 -26.68 -0.62
C TYR A 205 7.45 -27.34 -0.67
N TRP A 206 8.40 -26.80 -1.43
CA TRP A 206 9.74 -27.40 -1.58
C TRP A 206 10.43 -27.54 -0.23
N TYR A 207 10.51 -26.46 0.55
CA TYR A 207 11.14 -26.46 1.85
C TYR A 207 10.38 -27.35 2.85
N ARG A 208 9.05 -27.24 2.91
CA ARG A 208 8.23 -28.00 3.88
C ARG A 208 8.20 -29.49 3.59
N SER A 209 8.30 -29.93 2.33
CA SER A 209 8.36 -31.36 1.99
C SER A 209 9.66 -32.03 2.45
N HIS A 210 10.69 -31.25 2.82
CA HIS A 210 11.94 -31.77 3.39
C HIS A 210 11.88 -31.97 4.91
N GLN A 211 10.80 -31.57 5.57
CA GLN A 211 10.71 -31.54 7.03
C GLN A 211 9.86 -32.70 7.58
N SER A 212 10.48 -33.86 7.84
CA SER A 212 9.80 -35.01 8.45
C SER A 212 9.28 -34.74 9.87
N ASP A 213 9.94 -33.85 10.62
CA ASP A 213 9.72 -33.70 12.06
C ASP A 213 8.88 -32.47 12.41
N PHE A 214 8.96 -31.40 11.61
CA PHE A 214 8.31 -30.12 11.92
C PHE A 214 6.88 -30.02 11.36
N ASN A 215 6.69 -30.45 10.11
CA ASN A 215 5.38 -30.53 9.49
C ASN A 215 5.30 -31.79 8.62
N PRO A 216 5.12 -32.98 9.25
CA PRO A 216 5.15 -34.25 8.54
C PRO A 216 4.09 -34.36 7.43
N SER A 217 3.08 -33.49 7.43
CA SER A 217 2.01 -33.51 6.44
C SER A 217 2.52 -33.28 5.02
N TYR A 218 3.45 -32.34 4.78
CA TYR A 218 4.04 -32.12 3.46
C TYR A 218 4.91 -33.30 3.03
N TYR A 219 5.78 -33.76 3.94
CA TYR A 219 6.67 -34.88 3.71
C TYR A 219 5.90 -36.17 3.37
N ASN A 220 4.82 -36.45 4.11
CA ASN A 220 3.97 -37.62 3.88
C ASN A 220 3.14 -37.46 2.60
N TYR A 221 2.52 -36.30 2.39
CA TYR A 221 1.74 -36.03 1.17
C TYR A 221 2.61 -36.19 -0.09
N HIS A 222 3.84 -35.67 -0.06
CA HIS A 222 4.78 -35.79 -1.17
C HIS A 222 5.13 -37.25 -1.44
N LYS A 223 5.46 -38.00 -0.39
CA LYS A 223 5.77 -39.44 -0.45
C LYS A 223 4.60 -40.25 -1.02
N GLU A 224 3.38 -39.98 -0.56
CA GLU A 224 2.18 -40.74 -0.93
C GLU A 224 1.71 -40.41 -2.35
N THR A 225 1.87 -39.16 -2.79
CA THR A 225 1.34 -38.68 -4.08
C THR A 225 2.35 -38.84 -5.22
N TYR A 226 3.62 -38.52 -4.97
CA TYR A 226 4.66 -38.48 -6.00
C TYR A 226 5.72 -39.59 -5.85
N GLY A 227 5.89 -40.13 -4.65
CA GLY A 227 6.86 -41.17 -4.35
C GLY A 227 8.21 -40.62 -3.85
N GLU A 228 9.02 -41.50 -3.25
CA GLU A 228 10.32 -41.12 -2.65
C GLU A 228 11.38 -40.69 -3.68
N ASP A 229 11.24 -41.13 -4.93
CA ASP A 229 12.17 -40.83 -6.02
C ASP A 229 11.84 -39.54 -6.79
N PHE A 230 10.74 -38.85 -6.43
CA PHE A 230 10.34 -37.61 -7.06
C PHE A 230 10.97 -36.42 -6.33
N ASN A 231 11.82 -35.65 -7.00
CA ASN A 231 12.41 -34.42 -6.48
C ASN A 231 11.65 -33.19 -6.99
N TYR A 232 11.69 -32.09 -6.23
CA TYR A 232 10.89 -30.89 -6.51
C TYR A 232 11.04 -30.35 -7.94
N ASP A 233 12.27 -30.29 -8.48
CA ASP A 233 12.53 -29.79 -9.83
C ASP A 233 11.85 -30.61 -10.94
N GLN A 234 11.37 -31.82 -10.66
CA GLN A 234 10.54 -32.56 -11.63
C GLN A 234 9.19 -31.89 -11.87
N PHE A 235 8.70 -31.02 -10.97
CA PHE A 235 7.51 -30.22 -11.23
C PHE A 235 7.65 -29.21 -12.38
N ILE A 236 8.89 -28.93 -12.84
CA ILE A 236 9.13 -28.11 -14.04
C ILE A 236 8.37 -28.68 -15.26
N SER A 237 8.21 -30.00 -15.38
CA SER A 237 7.45 -30.59 -16.50
C SER A 237 5.93 -30.36 -16.40
N ASN A 238 5.43 -30.04 -15.22
CA ASN A 238 4.02 -29.83 -14.95
C ASN A 238 3.64 -28.34 -14.93
N PHE A 239 4.62 -27.44 -14.81
CA PHE A 239 4.41 -26.00 -14.92
C PHE A 239 4.23 -25.60 -16.39
N THR A 240 3.03 -25.11 -16.73
CA THR A 240 2.62 -24.82 -18.12
C THR A 240 1.97 -23.43 -18.22
N ASP A 241 1.70 -22.95 -19.44
CA ASP A 241 0.96 -21.71 -19.70
C ASP A 241 -0.35 -21.95 -20.47
N ALA A 242 -0.84 -23.19 -20.49
CA ALA A 242 -1.99 -23.60 -21.30
C ALA A 242 -3.30 -22.86 -20.95
N GLY A 243 -3.40 -22.34 -19.73
CA GLY A 243 -4.53 -21.58 -19.24
C GLY A 243 -4.21 -20.10 -18.99
N TRP A 244 -3.05 -19.62 -19.45
CA TRP A 244 -2.55 -18.28 -19.19
C TRP A 244 -2.83 -17.32 -20.34
N ASP A 245 -3.36 -16.14 -20.00
CA ASP A 245 -3.55 -15.03 -20.92
C ASP A 245 -3.26 -13.71 -20.18
N PRO A 246 -2.19 -12.99 -20.55
CA PRO A 246 -1.82 -11.76 -19.86
C PRO A 246 -2.83 -10.64 -20.04
N GLN A 247 -3.59 -10.61 -21.15
CA GLN A 247 -4.65 -9.63 -21.35
C GLN A 247 -5.81 -9.89 -20.39
N GLN A 248 -6.21 -11.16 -20.20
CA GLN A 248 -7.27 -11.52 -19.26
C GLN A 248 -6.87 -11.16 -17.83
N TRP A 249 -5.62 -11.41 -17.44
CA TRP A 249 -5.11 -11.04 -16.12
C TRP A 249 -5.19 -9.54 -15.86
N VAL A 250 -4.61 -8.71 -16.73
CA VAL A 250 -4.61 -7.24 -16.49
C VAL A 250 -6.01 -6.65 -16.54
N ASN A 251 -6.89 -7.18 -17.38
CA ASN A 251 -8.30 -6.77 -17.40
C ASN A 251 -9.03 -7.16 -16.12
N LEU A 252 -8.77 -8.35 -15.57
CA LEU A 252 -9.34 -8.76 -14.27
C LEU A 252 -8.88 -7.81 -13.16
N PHE A 253 -7.59 -7.48 -13.10
CA PHE A 253 -7.04 -6.59 -12.06
C PHE A 253 -7.64 -5.19 -12.14
N ALA A 254 -7.73 -4.63 -13.35
CA ALA A 254 -8.37 -3.34 -13.58
C ALA A 254 -9.86 -3.35 -13.22
N ASN A 255 -10.58 -4.40 -13.63
CA ASN A 255 -12.01 -4.55 -13.32
C ASN A 255 -12.27 -4.76 -11.83
N ALA A 256 -11.32 -5.37 -11.09
CA ALA A 256 -11.35 -5.46 -9.64
C ALA A 256 -11.13 -4.11 -8.94
N GLY A 257 -10.72 -3.07 -9.69
CA GLY A 257 -10.46 -1.73 -9.19
C GLY A 257 -9.00 -1.47 -8.79
N ALA A 258 -8.10 -2.46 -8.89
CA ALA A 258 -6.70 -2.29 -8.52
C ALA A 258 -6.03 -1.16 -9.30
N LYS A 259 -5.04 -0.51 -8.68
CA LYS A 259 -4.21 0.55 -9.29
C LYS A 259 -2.78 0.12 -9.56
N TYR A 260 -2.37 -1.01 -8.98
CA TYR A 260 -1.08 -1.63 -9.21
C TYR A 260 -1.18 -3.15 -9.05
N PHE A 261 -0.22 -3.87 -9.61
CA PHE A 261 -0.09 -5.31 -9.40
C PHE A 261 1.38 -5.70 -9.22
N VAL A 262 1.64 -6.77 -8.48
CA VAL A 262 2.96 -7.24 -8.09
C VAL A 262 3.03 -8.75 -8.32
N PRO A 263 3.49 -9.24 -9.48
CA PRO A 263 3.76 -10.65 -9.67
C PRO A 263 5.05 -11.07 -8.98
N VAL A 264 5.05 -12.28 -8.42
CA VAL A 264 6.26 -12.97 -7.98
C VAL A 264 7.14 -13.26 -9.19
N THR A 265 8.24 -12.51 -9.31
CA THR A 265 9.20 -12.71 -10.40
C THR A 265 10.14 -13.87 -10.11
N LYS A 266 10.45 -14.07 -8.82
CA LYS A 266 11.25 -15.17 -8.27
C LYS A 266 10.91 -15.33 -6.79
N HIS A 267 10.49 -16.52 -6.38
CA HIS A 267 10.25 -16.87 -4.98
C HIS A 267 11.50 -17.52 -4.34
N HIS A 268 11.37 -18.02 -3.11
CA HIS A 268 12.46 -18.68 -2.38
C HIS A 268 13.01 -19.94 -3.08
N ASP A 269 12.26 -20.55 -4.01
CA ASP A 269 12.72 -21.67 -4.84
C ASP A 269 13.74 -21.25 -5.91
N GLY A 270 13.97 -19.95 -6.09
CA GLY A 270 14.90 -19.37 -7.05
C GLY A 270 14.51 -19.56 -8.52
N PHE A 271 13.31 -20.07 -8.81
CA PHE A 271 12.84 -20.20 -10.19
C PHE A 271 12.27 -18.88 -10.69
N SER A 272 12.96 -18.26 -11.65
CA SER A 272 12.57 -16.94 -12.15
C SER A 272 11.58 -17.04 -13.31
N LEU A 273 10.58 -16.15 -13.34
CA LEU A 273 9.55 -16.08 -14.39
C LEU A 273 9.85 -15.06 -15.50
N PHE A 274 11.07 -14.53 -15.53
CA PHE A 274 11.51 -13.47 -16.44
C PHE A 274 12.82 -13.83 -17.15
N ASN A 275 13.07 -13.17 -18.28
CA ASN A 275 14.28 -13.37 -19.07
C ASN A 275 15.50 -12.67 -18.46
N MET A 276 16.66 -13.33 -18.53
CA MET A 276 17.96 -12.80 -18.12
C MET A 276 19.11 -13.49 -18.87
N PRO A 277 20.30 -12.87 -18.96
CA PRO A 277 21.50 -13.54 -19.46
C PRO A 277 21.81 -14.86 -18.75
N SER A 278 22.13 -15.90 -19.53
CA SER A 278 22.42 -17.24 -18.99
C SER A 278 23.70 -17.33 -18.15
N SER A 279 24.50 -16.26 -18.11
CA SER A 279 25.66 -16.12 -17.22
C SER A 279 25.26 -15.81 -15.78
N ILE A 280 24.04 -15.30 -15.55
CA ILE A 280 23.49 -14.98 -14.22
C ILE A 280 22.84 -16.24 -13.63
N SER A 281 21.86 -16.81 -14.35
CA SER A 281 21.19 -18.05 -13.98
C SER A 281 20.54 -18.69 -15.20
N LYS A 282 20.41 -20.02 -15.19
CA LYS A 282 19.61 -20.78 -16.16
C LYS A 282 18.35 -21.36 -15.51
N ARG A 283 18.05 -21.04 -14.25
CA ARG A 283 16.86 -21.49 -13.52
C ARG A 283 15.70 -20.50 -13.73
N ASN A 284 15.14 -20.50 -14.93
CA ASN A 284 14.03 -19.61 -15.28
C ASN A 284 13.07 -20.24 -16.31
N SER A 285 11.89 -19.64 -16.45
CA SER A 285 10.82 -20.07 -17.37
C SER A 285 11.14 -19.92 -18.85
N VAL A 286 12.16 -19.12 -19.22
CA VAL A 286 12.62 -18.98 -20.61
C VAL A 286 13.48 -20.18 -21.01
N VAL A 287 14.29 -20.68 -20.08
CA VAL A 287 15.16 -21.85 -20.29
C VAL A 287 14.44 -23.15 -20.01
N TRP A 288 13.47 -23.20 -19.09
CA TRP A 288 12.77 -24.41 -18.64
C TRP A 288 11.26 -24.28 -18.73
N GLY A 289 10.53 -25.41 -18.71
CA GLY A 289 9.07 -25.41 -18.78
C GLY A 289 8.55 -24.73 -20.06
N PRO A 290 7.65 -23.73 -19.97
CA PRO A 290 6.97 -23.09 -21.11
C PRO A 290 7.87 -22.35 -22.12
N LYS A 291 9.15 -22.10 -21.79
CA LYS A 291 10.10 -21.34 -22.63
C LYS A 291 9.63 -19.91 -22.90
N ARG A 292 9.11 -19.24 -21.87
CA ARG A 292 8.41 -17.96 -21.97
C ARG A 292 8.87 -16.96 -20.91
N ASP A 293 8.90 -15.69 -21.29
CA ASP A 293 9.10 -14.56 -20.39
C ASP A 293 7.74 -14.03 -19.92
N PHE A 294 7.27 -14.54 -18.78
CA PHE A 294 5.93 -14.23 -18.28
C PHE A 294 5.82 -12.79 -17.77
N ILE A 295 6.85 -12.30 -17.10
CA ILE A 295 6.86 -10.93 -16.56
C ILE A 295 6.88 -9.93 -17.71
N GLY A 296 7.70 -10.17 -18.74
CA GLY A 296 7.78 -9.31 -19.92
C GLY A 296 6.44 -9.24 -20.66
N ASP A 297 5.83 -10.39 -20.93
CA ASP A 297 4.53 -10.48 -21.60
C ASP A 297 3.40 -9.83 -20.78
N LEU A 298 3.37 -10.03 -19.45
CA LEU A 298 2.37 -9.42 -18.57
C LEU A 298 2.50 -7.89 -18.55
N PHE A 299 3.72 -7.37 -18.47
CA PHE A 299 3.96 -5.93 -18.46
C PHE A 299 3.67 -5.29 -19.82
N ALA A 300 3.96 -5.98 -20.92
CA ALA A 300 3.57 -5.55 -22.26
C ALA A 300 2.05 -5.46 -22.38
N ALA A 301 1.31 -6.47 -21.90
CA ALA A 301 -0.15 -6.46 -21.87
C ALA A 301 -0.69 -5.32 -20.98
N ALA A 302 -0.12 -5.09 -19.80
CA ALA A 302 -0.51 -3.98 -18.94
C ALA A 302 -0.31 -2.63 -19.66
N LYS A 303 0.87 -2.39 -20.25
CA LYS A 303 1.14 -1.17 -21.03
C LYS A 303 0.17 -0.97 -22.20
N GLN A 304 -0.23 -2.06 -22.85
CA GLN A 304 -1.12 -2.01 -24.02
C GLN A 304 -2.60 -1.81 -23.64
N TYR A 305 -3.10 -2.55 -22.65
CA TYR A 305 -4.53 -2.65 -22.37
C TYR A 305 -4.97 -1.88 -21.13
N GLN A 306 -4.06 -1.67 -20.18
CA GLN A 306 -4.33 -1.05 -18.88
C GLN A 306 -3.16 -0.14 -18.45
N PRO A 307 -2.80 0.90 -19.24
CA PRO A 307 -1.56 1.67 -19.06
C PRO A 307 -1.46 2.34 -17.69
N ASP A 308 -2.61 2.66 -17.07
CA ASP A 308 -2.72 3.30 -15.76
C ASP A 308 -2.44 2.34 -14.59
N LEU A 309 -2.43 1.01 -14.81
CA LEU A 309 -1.98 0.06 -13.81
C LEU A 309 -0.47 0.16 -13.64
N LYS A 310 -0.03 0.54 -12.44
CA LYS A 310 1.39 0.54 -12.08
C LYS A 310 1.89 -0.90 -11.94
N ARG A 311 3.11 -1.14 -12.42
CA ARG A 311 3.68 -2.49 -12.56
C ARG A 311 4.74 -2.70 -11.49
N GLY A 312 4.42 -3.40 -10.42
CA GLY A 312 5.39 -3.79 -9.39
C GLY A 312 6.04 -5.14 -9.73
N THR A 313 7.09 -5.50 -9.00
CA THR A 313 7.73 -6.83 -9.06
C THR A 313 8.04 -7.30 -7.65
N TYR A 314 7.64 -8.52 -7.32
CA TYR A 314 8.13 -9.18 -6.12
C TYR A 314 9.44 -9.90 -6.40
N PHE A 315 10.38 -9.83 -5.46
CA PHE A 315 11.66 -10.49 -5.56
C PHE A 315 12.11 -11.09 -4.23
N SER A 316 12.28 -12.41 -4.20
CA SER A 316 12.88 -13.05 -3.04
C SER A 316 14.39 -12.84 -2.97
N MET A 317 14.87 -12.24 -1.87
CA MET A 317 16.29 -11.95 -1.68
C MET A 317 17.13 -13.22 -1.48
N PRO A 318 16.74 -14.18 -0.60
CA PRO A 318 17.43 -15.45 -0.47
C PRO A 318 16.80 -16.58 -1.31
N GLU A 319 17.56 -17.67 -1.51
CA GLU A 319 17.08 -18.90 -2.15
C GLU A 319 17.37 -20.10 -1.24
N TRP A 320 16.41 -21.01 -1.07
CA TRP A 320 16.53 -22.12 -0.10
C TRP A 320 17.76 -22.99 -0.37
N TYR A 321 17.94 -23.37 -1.63
CA TYR A 321 18.87 -24.44 -2.01
C TYR A 321 19.95 -24.01 -3.02
N ASN A 322 20.09 -22.71 -3.28
CA ASN A 322 21.10 -22.23 -4.22
C ASN A 322 22.51 -22.40 -3.62
N PRO A 323 23.41 -23.17 -4.27
CA PRO A 323 24.75 -23.40 -3.73
C PRO A 323 25.58 -22.13 -3.50
N ALA A 324 25.39 -21.08 -4.32
CA ALA A 324 26.12 -19.82 -4.17
C ALA A 324 25.64 -19.00 -2.94
N TYR A 325 24.43 -19.27 -2.43
CA TYR A 325 23.92 -18.62 -1.22
C TYR A 325 24.48 -19.24 0.07
N ALA A 326 25.01 -20.46 0.01
CA ALA A 326 25.45 -21.23 1.19
C ALA A 326 26.43 -20.47 2.11
N LYS A 327 27.26 -19.59 1.56
CA LYS A 327 28.19 -18.77 2.36
C LYS A 327 27.50 -17.75 3.28
N TYR A 328 26.23 -17.42 3.03
CA TYR A 328 25.45 -16.50 3.87
C TYR A 328 24.54 -17.21 4.88
N ALA A 329 24.33 -18.53 4.74
CA ALA A 329 23.42 -19.32 5.56
C ALA A 329 23.71 -19.22 7.07
N ALA A 330 24.98 -19.07 7.46
CA ALA A 330 25.41 -18.96 8.85
C ALA A 330 25.60 -17.51 9.35
N CYS A 331 25.53 -16.52 8.47
CA CYS A 331 25.97 -15.15 8.75
C CYS A 331 24.85 -14.19 9.15
N LEU A 332 23.58 -14.57 8.98
CA LEU A 332 22.44 -13.69 9.19
C LEU A 332 21.39 -14.36 10.09
N ALA A 333 21.11 -13.74 11.24
CA ALA A 333 20.09 -14.23 12.17
C ALA A 333 18.74 -14.34 11.45
N GLY A 334 18.10 -15.52 11.53
CA GLY A 334 16.82 -15.79 10.85
C GLY A 334 16.94 -16.28 9.40
N CYS A 335 18.14 -16.46 8.85
CA CYS A 335 18.36 -16.96 7.48
C CYS A 335 18.91 -18.40 7.41
N ASN A 336 18.87 -19.16 8.51
CA ASN A 336 19.46 -20.51 8.60
C ASN A 336 18.79 -21.53 7.65
N ASP A 337 17.63 -21.19 7.11
CA ASP A 337 16.83 -22.02 6.22
C ASP A 337 17.17 -21.81 4.73
N PHE A 338 18.13 -20.94 4.41
CA PHE A 338 18.51 -20.59 3.04
C PHE A 338 19.97 -20.96 2.73
N GLY A 339 20.25 -21.23 1.46
CA GLY A 339 21.53 -21.75 1.00
C GLY A 339 21.91 -23.12 1.59
N ILE A 340 20.92 -23.89 2.06
CA ILE A 340 21.16 -25.24 2.58
C ILE A 340 21.37 -26.21 1.41
N PRO A 341 22.20 -27.27 1.57
CA PRO A 341 22.33 -28.30 0.54
C PRO A 341 20.97 -28.97 0.27
N ASP A 342 20.62 -29.14 -1.00
CA ASP A 342 19.44 -29.91 -1.38
C ASP A 342 19.75 -31.41 -1.33
N THR A 343 18.96 -32.14 -0.54
CA THR A 343 19.08 -33.58 -0.40
C THR A 343 17.70 -34.18 -0.40
N ASN A 344 17.51 -35.25 -1.17
CA ASN A 344 16.26 -36.00 -1.18
C ASN A 344 15.93 -36.44 0.26
N PRO A 345 14.76 -36.06 0.81
CA PRO A 345 14.50 -36.18 2.24
C PRO A 345 14.23 -37.61 2.70
N TYR A 346 14.06 -38.56 1.76
CA TYR A 346 13.83 -39.97 2.03
C TYR A 346 15.12 -40.80 1.99
N THR A 347 16.00 -40.49 1.05
CA THR A 347 17.23 -41.26 0.77
C THR A 347 18.51 -40.59 1.28
N GLY A 348 18.48 -39.28 1.52
CA GLY A 348 19.65 -38.47 1.84
C GLY A 348 20.59 -38.21 0.67
N ALA A 349 20.21 -38.58 -0.56
CA ALA A 349 21.03 -38.34 -1.74
C ALA A 349 21.02 -36.86 -2.14
N ASN A 350 22.18 -36.32 -2.56
CA ASN A 350 22.27 -34.95 -3.07
C ASN A 350 21.41 -34.77 -4.32
N VAL A 351 20.64 -33.68 -4.36
CA VAL A 351 19.83 -33.29 -5.51
C VAL A 351 20.52 -32.15 -6.25
N THR A 352 20.45 -32.19 -7.57
CA THR A 352 21.03 -31.13 -8.40
C THR A 352 20.10 -29.92 -8.45
N TYR A 353 20.60 -28.74 -8.10
CA TYR A 353 19.88 -27.48 -8.28
C TYR A 353 19.76 -27.16 -9.79
N THR A 354 18.61 -27.46 -10.40
CA THR A 354 18.44 -27.36 -11.85
C THR A 354 18.61 -25.92 -12.32
N GLY A 355 19.44 -25.75 -13.36
CA GLY A 355 19.72 -24.43 -13.94
C GLY A 355 20.77 -23.61 -13.18
N TYR A 356 21.46 -24.20 -12.19
CA TYR A 356 22.58 -23.54 -11.51
C TYR A 356 23.67 -23.12 -12.51
N VAL A 357 24.19 -21.91 -12.30
CA VAL A 357 25.38 -21.38 -12.98
C VAL A 357 26.42 -21.11 -11.91
N PRO A 358 27.63 -21.71 -11.99
CA PRO A 358 28.69 -21.42 -11.05
C PRO A 358 29.09 -19.94 -11.11
N VAL A 359 29.01 -19.26 -9.97
CA VAL A 359 29.37 -17.85 -9.76
C VAL A 359 30.20 -17.71 -8.48
N ASP A 360 30.86 -16.57 -8.29
CA ASP A 360 31.72 -16.32 -7.14
C ASP A 360 30.92 -15.82 -5.92
N ASP A 361 29.87 -15.03 -6.18
CA ASP A 361 29.06 -14.38 -5.16
C ASP A 361 27.60 -14.28 -5.57
N PHE A 362 26.70 -14.92 -4.81
CA PHE A 362 25.26 -14.88 -5.12
C PHE A 362 24.70 -13.46 -5.16
N VAL A 363 25.11 -12.58 -4.25
CA VAL A 363 24.56 -11.22 -4.17
C VAL A 363 25.03 -10.40 -5.38
N LEU A 364 26.31 -10.46 -5.72
CA LEU A 364 26.91 -9.67 -6.80
C LEU A 364 26.64 -10.23 -8.20
N ASP A 365 26.62 -11.55 -8.36
CA ASP A 365 26.59 -12.20 -9.67
C ASP A 365 25.19 -12.71 -10.07
N ILE A 366 24.28 -12.88 -9.10
CA ILE A 366 22.90 -13.36 -9.33
C ILE A 366 21.87 -12.31 -8.91
N GLN A 367 21.78 -12.04 -7.61
CA GLN A 367 20.71 -11.25 -6.99
C GLN A 367 20.66 -9.81 -7.53
N LEU A 368 21.77 -9.07 -7.41
CA LEU A 368 21.85 -7.67 -7.80
C LEU A 368 21.64 -7.48 -9.32
N PRO A 369 22.26 -8.28 -10.21
CA PRO A 369 21.97 -8.21 -11.65
C PRO A 369 20.50 -8.49 -11.99
N GLN A 370 19.87 -9.49 -11.37
CA GLN A 370 18.45 -9.79 -11.55
C GLN A 370 17.56 -8.60 -11.17
N MET A 371 17.79 -8.02 -9.99
CA MET A 371 17.05 -6.83 -9.54
C MET A 371 17.23 -5.66 -10.49
N LYS A 372 18.46 -5.41 -10.97
CA LYS A 372 18.76 -4.33 -11.94
C LYS A 372 18.05 -4.54 -13.29
N ILE A 373 17.95 -5.79 -13.77
CA ILE A 373 17.20 -6.12 -14.99
C ILE A 373 15.73 -5.78 -14.80
N LEU A 374 15.08 -6.27 -13.74
CA LEU A 374 13.67 -5.97 -13.44
C LEU A 374 13.42 -4.46 -13.32
N ALA A 375 14.27 -3.78 -12.55
CA ALA A 375 14.14 -2.35 -12.31
C ALA A 375 14.24 -1.49 -13.58
N ASN A 376 15.23 -1.76 -14.43
CA ASN A 376 15.60 -0.87 -15.52
C ASN A 376 15.09 -1.34 -16.90
N GLU A 377 15.11 -2.65 -17.17
CA GLU A 377 14.68 -3.20 -18.47
C GLU A 377 13.18 -3.47 -18.50
N TYR A 378 12.60 -3.93 -17.39
CA TYR A 378 11.14 -4.16 -17.29
C TYR A 378 10.39 -2.91 -16.83
N GLU A 379 11.11 -1.86 -16.43
CA GLU A 379 10.52 -0.62 -15.95
C GLU A 379 9.56 -0.86 -14.76
N THR A 380 10.02 -1.60 -13.75
CA THR A 380 9.29 -1.76 -12.48
C THR A 380 8.97 -0.39 -11.87
N ASP A 381 7.73 -0.20 -11.44
CA ASP A 381 7.23 0.96 -10.70
C ASP A 381 7.30 0.74 -9.18
N TYR A 382 7.23 -0.51 -8.70
CA TYR A 382 7.30 -0.87 -7.28
C TYR A 382 8.09 -2.17 -7.04
N MET A 383 9.22 -2.09 -6.31
CA MET A 383 10.02 -3.27 -5.96
C MET A 383 9.62 -3.79 -4.57
N TRP A 384 9.01 -4.97 -4.54
CA TRP A 384 8.58 -5.64 -3.32
C TRP A 384 9.57 -6.78 -3.01
N CYS A 385 10.52 -6.57 -2.11
CA CYS A 385 11.46 -7.64 -1.76
C CYS A 385 10.95 -8.44 -0.56
N ASP A 386 11.51 -9.62 -0.34
CA ASP A 386 11.18 -10.42 0.85
C ASP A 386 12.41 -10.95 1.58
N ILE A 387 12.24 -11.17 2.89
CA ILE A 387 13.22 -11.68 3.87
C ILE A 387 14.43 -10.75 4.12
N GLY A 388 14.79 -9.89 3.17
CA GLY A 388 15.97 -9.02 3.22
C GLY A 388 17.26 -9.78 2.98
N GLY A 389 17.61 -10.72 3.86
CA GLY A 389 18.76 -11.62 3.72
C GLY A 389 20.08 -10.91 3.40
N ALA A 390 21.03 -11.65 2.81
CA ALA A 390 22.26 -11.05 2.30
C ALA A 390 21.93 -10.23 1.06
N ASN A 391 22.35 -8.96 1.02
CA ASN A 391 21.90 -8.04 -0.01
C ASN A 391 22.89 -6.90 -0.27
N ASN A 392 22.71 -6.25 -1.42
CA ASN A 392 23.28 -4.96 -1.77
C ASN A 392 22.16 -3.96 -2.10
N ALA A 393 21.09 -3.96 -1.30
CA ALA A 393 19.87 -3.22 -1.60
C ALA A 393 20.08 -1.70 -1.64
N THR A 394 21.00 -1.14 -0.86
CA THR A 394 21.28 0.30 -0.89
C THR A 394 22.01 0.73 -2.16
N ILE A 395 22.92 -0.11 -2.67
CA ILE A 395 23.57 0.10 -3.98
C ILE A 395 22.52 0.01 -5.08
N PHE A 396 21.69 -1.03 -5.06
CA PHE A 396 20.58 -1.19 -6.01
C PHE A 396 19.63 0.03 -6.01
N ALA A 397 19.11 0.41 -4.85
CA ALA A 397 18.11 1.47 -4.71
C ALA A 397 18.67 2.82 -5.18
N SER A 398 19.89 3.18 -4.79
CA SER A 398 20.50 4.45 -5.21
C SER A 398 20.65 4.54 -6.74
N GLU A 399 21.13 3.48 -7.39
CA GLU A 399 21.22 3.45 -8.85
C GLU A 399 19.84 3.48 -9.53
N TRP A 400 18.90 2.69 -9.03
CA TRP A 400 17.56 2.59 -9.61
C TRP A 400 16.79 3.90 -9.50
N PHE A 401 16.77 4.53 -8.32
CA PHE A 401 16.09 5.82 -8.11
C PHE A 401 16.66 6.90 -9.03
N ASN A 402 17.98 6.95 -9.20
CA ASN A 402 18.62 7.88 -10.14
C ASN A 402 18.19 7.62 -11.59
N ASN A 403 18.14 6.35 -12.01
CA ASN A 403 17.73 5.99 -13.37
C ASN A 403 16.24 6.33 -13.61
N ALA A 404 15.35 5.90 -12.71
CA ALA A 404 13.92 6.17 -12.80
C ALA A 404 13.64 7.68 -12.83
N THR A 405 14.34 8.46 -12.00
CA THR A 405 14.22 9.93 -11.98
C THR A 405 14.59 10.56 -13.33
N GLN A 406 15.63 10.08 -14.02
CA GLN A 406 16.00 10.55 -15.37
C GLN A 406 14.92 10.27 -16.42
N GLN A 407 14.06 9.27 -16.17
CA GLN A 407 12.92 8.91 -17.02
C GLN A 407 11.62 9.61 -16.58
N ASN A 408 11.68 10.53 -15.62
CA ASN A 408 10.52 11.17 -14.97
C ASN A 408 9.54 10.15 -14.35
N ARG A 409 10.08 9.05 -13.81
CA ARG A 409 9.32 7.98 -13.15
C ARG A 409 9.57 8.03 -11.64
N GLN A 410 8.47 8.05 -10.87
CA GLN A 410 8.53 7.89 -9.42
C GLN A 410 8.31 6.41 -9.10
N VAL A 411 9.27 5.80 -8.42
CA VAL A 411 9.25 4.37 -8.09
C VAL A 411 9.15 4.17 -6.58
N ALA A 412 8.66 3.01 -6.14
CA ALA A 412 8.51 2.67 -4.74
C ALA A 412 9.34 1.43 -4.37
N ILE A 413 9.74 1.31 -3.11
CA ILE A 413 10.39 0.09 -2.59
C ILE A 413 9.96 -0.21 -1.15
N ASN A 414 9.70 -1.48 -0.89
CA ASN A 414 9.17 -1.93 0.39
C ASN A 414 10.25 -2.04 1.48
N SER A 415 9.87 -2.21 2.75
CA SER A 415 10.82 -2.29 3.88
C SER A 415 11.49 -3.66 4.06
N ARG A 416 11.37 -4.57 3.09
CA ARG A 416 11.83 -5.96 3.20
C ARG A 416 13.00 -6.29 2.27
N CYS A 417 13.59 -5.29 1.62
CA CYS A 417 14.79 -5.47 0.77
C CYS A 417 16.10 -5.56 1.56
N GLY A 418 16.09 -5.41 2.89
CA GLY A 418 17.30 -5.40 3.72
C GLY A 418 17.77 -4.02 4.16
N TYR A 419 16.92 -2.99 3.99
CA TYR A 419 17.02 -1.68 4.61
C TYR A 419 15.60 -1.12 4.87
N ALA A 420 15.49 0.10 5.39
CA ALA A 420 14.20 0.66 5.84
C ALA A 420 13.11 0.75 4.75
N GLY A 421 13.46 0.97 3.48
CA GLY A 421 12.49 1.17 2.38
C GLY A 421 11.60 2.42 2.55
N ASP A 422 10.57 2.52 1.72
CA ASP A 422 9.63 3.67 1.70
C ASP A 422 8.41 3.45 2.62
N MET A 423 7.95 2.20 2.73
CA MET A 423 6.78 1.82 3.52
C MET A 423 6.99 0.50 4.26
N SER A 424 6.28 0.32 5.38
CA SER A 424 6.26 -0.97 6.09
C SER A 424 5.21 -1.92 5.49
N ASN A 425 5.47 -3.22 5.54
CA ASN A 425 4.60 -4.22 4.91
C ASN A 425 4.20 -5.34 5.88
N PRO A 426 3.27 -5.07 6.83
CA PRO A 426 2.71 -6.09 7.69
C PRO A 426 1.91 -7.13 6.89
N GLU A 427 1.98 -8.39 7.31
CA GLU A 427 1.37 -9.55 6.64
C GLU A 427 0.18 -10.05 7.46
N TYR A 428 -0.98 -10.26 6.83
CA TYR A 428 -2.25 -10.63 7.48
C TYR A 428 -2.72 -9.69 8.62
N GLU A 429 -2.07 -8.54 8.80
CA GLU A 429 -2.37 -7.58 9.87
C GLU A 429 -2.89 -6.24 9.32
N SER A 430 -4.02 -5.80 9.87
CA SER A 430 -4.56 -4.44 9.74
C SER A 430 -4.84 -3.79 11.11
N GLY A 431 -4.48 -4.48 12.20
CA GLY A 431 -4.93 -4.23 13.58
C GLY A 431 -4.27 -3.04 14.30
N PHE A 432 -3.53 -2.20 13.58
CA PHE A 432 -2.96 -0.99 14.15
C PHE A 432 -4.04 0.08 14.36
N SER A 433 -3.86 0.94 15.37
CA SER A 433 -4.45 2.27 15.33
C SER A 433 -3.91 3.02 14.11
N THR A 434 -4.55 4.13 13.72
CA THR A 434 -4.06 5.04 12.67
C THR A 434 -2.54 5.25 12.77
N ASN A 435 -1.82 4.96 11.70
CA ASN A 435 -0.37 5.15 11.60
C ASN A 435 -0.06 6.32 10.67
N ALA A 436 0.77 7.27 11.11
CA ALA A 436 1.15 8.42 10.29
C ALA A 436 2.13 8.05 9.16
N GLY A 437 2.93 7.00 9.33
CA GLY A 437 3.82 6.49 8.28
C GLY A 437 3.09 5.62 7.27
N SER A 438 3.57 5.61 6.02
CA SER A 438 3.02 4.77 4.95
C SER A 438 3.22 3.28 5.25
N TRP A 439 2.18 2.48 5.04
CA TRP A 439 2.23 1.03 5.24
C TRP A 439 1.28 0.28 4.31
N GLU A 440 1.57 -0.99 4.05
CA GLU A 440 0.82 -1.84 3.13
C GLU A 440 0.53 -3.20 3.77
N SER A 441 -0.74 -3.48 4.04
CA SER A 441 -1.14 -4.84 4.43
C SER A 441 -1.13 -5.74 3.21
N ASN A 442 -0.64 -6.97 3.36
CA ASN A 442 -0.72 -7.99 2.32
C ASN A 442 -1.19 -9.33 2.89
N ARG A 443 -1.96 -10.09 2.08
CA ARG A 443 -2.49 -11.42 2.43
C ARG A 443 -3.07 -12.13 1.21
N GLY A 444 -3.20 -13.46 1.29
CA GLY A 444 -4.01 -14.28 0.39
C GLY A 444 -5.50 -13.95 0.39
N MET A 445 -6.13 -14.06 -0.79
CA MET A 445 -7.55 -14.37 -0.92
C MET A 445 -7.87 -15.76 -0.35
N ASP A 446 -6.92 -16.68 -0.49
CA ASP A 446 -6.90 -17.92 0.28
C ASP A 446 -6.59 -17.58 1.75
N PRO A 447 -7.38 -18.05 2.72
CA PRO A 447 -7.15 -17.74 4.13
C PRO A 447 -5.87 -18.39 4.69
N TYR A 448 -5.26 -19.34 3.99
CA TYR A 448 -4.14 -20.12 4.49
C TYR A 448 -2.83 -19.93 3.71
N SER A 449 -2.88 -19.35 2.52
CA SER A 449 -1.77 -19.40 1.56
C SER A 449 -1.74 -18.18 0.64
N PHE A 450 -0.58 -17.88 0.06
CA PHE A 450 -0.50 -17.00 -1.10
C PHE A 450 -0.58 -17.83 -2.39
N GLY A 451 0.29 -18.84 -2.53
CA GLY A 451 0.25 -19.78 -3.65
C GLY A 451 -1.05 -20.59 -3.68
N PHE A 452 -1.47 -21.00 -4.88
CA PHE A 452 -2.69 -21.81 -5.05
C PHE A 452 -2.64 -23.09 -4.21
N ASN A 453 -3.69 -23.32 -3.42
CA ASN A 453 -3.86 -24.51 -2.59
C ASN A 453 -5.15 -25.24 -2.99
N TYR A 454 -5.06 -26.38 -3.68
CA TYR A 454 -6.24 -27.10 -4.15
C TYR A 454 -7.10 -27.68 -3.02
N MET A 455 -6.57 -27.74 -1.79
CA MET A 455 -7.29 -28.22 -0.61
C MET A 455 -8.25 -27.18 -0.03
N THR A 456 -8.07 -25.90 -0.36
CA THR A 456 -8.94 -24.83 0.11
C THR A 456 -10.29 -24.92 -0.62
N PRO A 457 -11.41 -25.11 0.10
CA PRO A 457 -12.72 -25.12 -0.54
C PRO A 457 -13.10 -23.71 -1.00
N ASP A 458 -13.87 -23.61 -2.08
CA ASP A 458 -14.28 -22.34 -2.68
C ASP A 458 -14.94 -21.39 -1.65
N ASP A 459 -15.75 -21.90 -0.73
CA ASP A 459 -16.47 -21.10 0.27
C ASP A 459 -15.57 -20.54 1.40
N ALA A 460 -14.28 -20.92 1.44
CA ALA A 460 -13.31 -20.36 2.36
C ALA A 460 -12.54 -19.15 1.80
N TYR A 461 -12.58 -18.93 0.48
CA TYR A 461 -11.94 -17.77 -0.15
C TYR A 461 -12.66 -16.46 0.21
N MET A 462 -11.90 -15.37 0.25
CA MET A 462 -12.46 -14.04 0.47
C MET A 462 -13.53 -13.70 -0.57
N THR A 463 -14.71 -13.31 -0.10
CA THR A 463 -15.79 -12.76 -0.92
C THR A 463 -15.52 -11.30 -1.28
N GLY A 464 -16.27 -10.73 -2.24
CA GLY A 464 -16.20 -9.29 -2.52
C GLY A 464 -16.43 -8.43 -1.28
N GLY A 465 -17.33 -8.86 -0.39
CA GLY A 465 -17.57 -8.20 0.89
C GLY A 465 -16.38 -8.22 1.85
N ASP A 466 -15.65 -9.33 1.92
CA ASP A 466 -14.44 -9.43 2.75
C ASP A 466 -13.32 -8.52 2.22
N VAL A 467 -13.18 -8.46 0.89
CA VAL A 467 -12.21 -7.59 0.21
C VAL A 467 -12.52 -6.12 0.50
N ILE A 468 -13.78 -5.68 0.32
CA ILE A 468 -14.17 -4.28 0.56
C ILE A 468 -14.05 -3.90 2.03
N ASN A 469 -14.50 -4.75 2.96
CA ASN A 469 -14.38 -4.46 4.39
C ASN A 469 -12.91 -4.32 4.82
N SER A 470 -12.03 -5.19 4.32
CA SER A 470 -10.59 -5.12 4.58
C SER A 470 -9.98 -3.85 4.02
N LEU A 471 -10.30 -3.52 2.76
CA LEU A 471 -9.80 -2.32 2.09
C LEU A 471 -10.22 -1.03 2.82
N VAL A 472 -11.50 -0.89 3.16
CA VAL A 472 -12.01 0.30 3.86
C VAL A 472 -11.37 0.44 5.24
N ASP A 473 -11.20 -0.66 5.98
CA ASP A 473 -10.50 -0.66 7.28
C ASP A 473 -9.05 -0.20 7.13
N ILE A 474 -8.31 -0.76 6.19
CA ILE A 474 -6.89 -0.44 5.95
C ILE A 474 -6.72 1.02 5.50
N VAL A 475 -7.51 1.49 4.55
CA VAL A 475 -7.42 2.86 4.00
C VAL A 475 -7.73 3.90 5.08
N SER A 476 -8.71 3.65 5.94
CA SER A 476 -9.03 4.55 7.06
C SER A 476 -7.91 4.71 8.09
N LYS A 477 -6.95 3.77 8.09
CA LYS A 477 -5.79 3.70 8.98
C LYS A 477 -4.48 4.11 8.28
N ASN A 478 -4.60 4.77 7.12
CA ASN A 478 -3.49 5.24 6.28
C ASN A 478 -2.70 4.14 5.55
N GLY A 479 -3.30 2.97 5.36
CA GLY A 479 -2.65 1.86 4.66
C GLY A 479 -3.09 1.69 3.22
N ASN A 480 -2.28 0.94 2.46
CA ASN A 480 -2.69 0.30 1.21
C ASN A 480 -2.95 -1.20 1.44
N PHE A 481 -3.79 -1.79 0.60
CA PHE A 481 -4.11 -3.21 0.63
C PHE A 481 -3.60 -3.91 -0.64
N LEU A 482 -2.68 -4.85 -0.47
CA LEU A 482 -2.12 -5.69 -1.53
C LEU A 482 -2.67 -7.11 -1.38
N LEU A 483 -3.73 -7.41 -2.11
CA LEU A 483 -4.46 -8.68 -2.02
C LEU A 483 -3.89 -9.70 -2.99
N ASP A 484 -3.51 -10.87 -2.48
CA ASP A 484 -2.90 -11.92 -3.27
C ASP A 484 -3.89 -12.89 -3.90
N ILE A 485 -3.60 -13.27 -5.15
CA ILE A 485 -4.18 -14.42 -5.84
C ILE A 485 -3.11 -15.48 -6.11
N GLY A 486 -3.53 -16.75 -6.03
CA GLY A 486 -2.74 -17.91 -6.42
C GLY A 486 -3.26 -18.55 -7.71
N PRO A 487 -2.67 -18.28 -8.89
CA PRO A 487 -3.00 -19.00 -10.12
C PRO A 487 -2.56 -20.47 -10.06
N THR A 488 -3.29 -21.32 -10.77
CA THR A 488 -2.96 -22.74 -10.91
C THR A 488 -1.71 -22.96 -11.77
N HIS A 489 -1.14 -24.18 -11.77
CA HIS A 489 0.09 -24.52 -12.51
C HIS A 489 0.09 -24.24 -14.01
N ASN A 490 -1.08 -24.03 -14.63
CA ASN A 490 -1.21 -23.71 -16.06
C ASN A 490 -1.44 -22.21 -16.34
N GLY A 491 -1.48 -21.37 -15.29
CA GLY A 491 -1.71 -19.93 -15.35
C GLY A 491 -3.18 -19.48 -15.32
N SER A 492 -4.13 -20.40 -15.20
CA SER A 492 -5.54 -20.04 -14.95
C SER A 492 -5.75 -19.58 -13.51
N ILE A 493 -6.48 -18.49 -13.33
CA ILE A 493 -6.91 -17.99 -12.02
C ILE A 493 -8.21 -18.72 -11.63
N PRO A 494 -8.30 -19.35 -10.45
CA PRO A 494 -9.52 -20.01 -10.00
C PRO A 494 -10.75 -19.11 -10.06
N GLN A 495 -11.88 -19.66 -10.53
CA GLN A 495 -13.11 -18.87 -10.74
C GLN A 495 -13.59 -18.18 -9.47
N ILE A 496 -13.44 -18.81 -8.31
CA ILE A 496 -13.84 -18.23 -7.02
C ILE A 496 -13.08 -16.93 -6.69
N MET A 497 -11.77 -16.89 -6.96
CA MET A 497 -10.97 -15.68 -6.80
C MET A 497 -11.42 -14.59 -7.78
N GLN A 498 -11.70 -14.96 -9.04
CA GLN A 498 -12.22 -14.00 -10.04
C GLN A 498 -13.55 -13.41 -9.61
N THR A 499 -14.47 -14.22 -9.11
CA THR A 499 -15.78 -13.76 -8.62
C THR A 499 -15.63 -12.77 -7.47
N GLY A 500 -14.84 -13.09 -6.44
CA GLY A 500 -14.60 -12.18 -5.31
C GLY A 500 -13.99 -10.84 -5.74
N LEU A 501 -13.03 -10.86 -6.67
CA LEU A 501 -12.41 -9.66 -7.23
C LEU A 501 -13.39 -8.81 -8.05
N LEU A 502 -14.19 -9.43 -8.92
CA LEU A 502 -15.15 -8.71 -9.76
C LEU A 502 -16.30 -8.12 -8.93
N ASP A 503 -16.75 -8.82 -7.88
CA ASP A 503 -17.76 -8.32 -6.94
C ASP A 503 -17.23 -7.10 -6.16
N ALA A 504 -15.97 -7.14 -5.69
CA ALA A 504 -15.32 -5.98 -5.09
C ALA A 504 -15.18 -4.82 -6.09
N GLY A 505 -14.78 -5.13 -7.33
CA GLY A 505 -14.66 -4.17 -8.43
C GLY A 505 -15.96 -3.43 -8.74
N LYS A 506 -17.10 -4.14 -8.71
CA LYS A 506 -18.43 -3.54 -8.86
C LYS A 506 -18.70 -2.49 -7.79
N TRP A 507 -18.38 -2.77 -6.52
CA TRP A 507 -18.51 -1.78 -5.45
C TRP A 507 -17.57 -0.59 -5.66
N LEU A 508 -16.29 -0.85 -5.94
CA LEU A 508 -15.27 0.19 -6.16
C LEU A 508 -15.57 1.10 -7.36
N SER A 509 -16.26 0.60 -8.38
CA SER A 509 -16.65 1.39 -9.55
C SER A 509 -17.59 2.57 -9.22
N THR A 510 -18.36 2.46 -8.13
CA THR A 510 -19.32 3.49 -7.70
C THR A 510 -18.92 4.20 -6.41
N HIS A 511 -18.00 3.61 -5.64
CA HIS A 511 -17.52 4.16 -4.37
C HIS A 511 -16.08 4.67 -4.40
N GLY A 512 -15.36 4.48 -5.52
CA GLY A 512 -13.92 4.73 -5.62
C GLY A 512 -13.49 6.14 -5.21
N GLU A 513 -14.36 7.15 -5.33
CA GLU A 513 -14.11 8.51 -4.84
C GLU A 513 -13.79 8.54 -3.34
N SER A 514 -14.42 7.66 -2.55
CA SER A 514 -14.21 7.57 -1.10
C SER A 514 -12.99 6.74 -0.69
N ILE A 515 -12.27 6.17 -1.64
CA ILE A 515 -11.11 5.29 -1.42
C ILE A 515 -9.85 5.88 -2.06
N TYR A 516 -9.82 5.97 -3.38
CA TYR A 516 -8.66 6.46 -4.13
C TYR A 516 -8.42 7.94 -3.83
N GLU A 517 -7.16 8.37 -3.84
CA GLU A 517 -6.74 9.77 -3.58
C GLU A 517 -7.17 10.32 -2.21
N THR A 518 -7.77 9.50 -1.35
CA THR A 518 -8.17 9.92 -0.01
C THR A 518 -6.98 9.86 0.96
N ARG A 519 -7.16 10.52 2.10
CA ARG A 519 -6.29 10.45 3.26
C ARG A 519 -7.12 9.95 4.44
N PHE A 520 -6.43 9.36 5.40
CA PHE A 520 -7.03 9.01 6.68
C PHE A 520 -7.48 10.27 7.43
N TRP A 521 -8.49 10.12 8.28
CA TRP A 521 -8.87 11.16 9.21
C TRP A 521 -8.02 11.05 10.48
N TRP A 522 -7.28 12.12 10.81
CA TRP A 522 -6.31 12.08 11.90
C TRP A 522 -6.94 11.85 13.28
N THR A 523 -8.22 12.18 13.47
CA THR A 523 -8.88 12.08 14.77
C THR A 523 -9.07 10.62 15.22
N THR A 524 -9.51 9.75 14.31
CA THR A 524 -9.74 8.33 14.56
C THR A 524 -10.00 7.62 13.24
N SER A 525 -9.61 6.35 13.14
CA SER A 525 -10.07 5.48 12.05
C SER A 525 -11.55 5.13 12.17
N GLY A 526 -12.18 5.37 13.32
CA GLY A 526 -13.53 4.93 13.68
C GLY A 526 -13.53 3.63 14.47
N GLN A 527 -14.60 3.40 15.23
CA GLN A 527 -14.79 2.22 16.10
C GLN A 527 -15.95 1.36 15.61
N ASN A 528 -15.97 0.08 15.99
CA ASN A 528 -17.00 -0.88 15.59
C ASN A 528 -17.14 -0.92 14.05
N ASN A 529 -18.34 -0.61 13.55
CA ASN A 529 -18.66 -0.60 12.12
C ASN A 529 -18.35 0.73 11.41
N PHE A 530 -17.84 1.75 12.08
CA PHE A 530 -17.54 3.03 11.44
C PHE A 530 -16.11 3.08 10.94
N ARG A 531 -15.91 3.57 9.71
CA ARG A 531 -14.61 3.97 9.17
C ARG A 531 -14.70 5.33 8.48
N TYR A 532 -13.57 6.03 8.39
CA TYR A 532 -13.53 7.39 7.85
C TYR A 532 -12.37 7.60 6.87
N THR A 533 -12.65 8.32 5.79
CA THR A 533 -11.66 8.85 4.86
C THR A 533 -11.98 10.30 4.51
N THR A 534 -11.00 11.04 4.02
CA THR A 534 -11.20 12.44 3.63
C THR A 534 -10.39 12.80 2.39
N ARG A 535 -10.96 13.66 1.55
CA ARG A 535 -10.24 14.42 0.54
C ARG A 535 -10.10 15.85 1.05
N PRO A 536 -8.92 16.27 1.52
CA PRO A 536 -8.76 17.62 2.08
C PRO A 536 -8.58 18.70 1.01
N GLN A 537 -8.05 18.31 -0.15
CA GLN A 537 -7.70 19.16 -1.28
C GLN A 537 -8.39 18.64 -2.55
N TYR A 538 -8.72 19.54 -3.49
CA TYR A 538 -9.25 19.23 -4.82
C TYR A 538 -10.47 18.28 -4.81
N SER A 539 -11.68 18.85 -4.81
CA SER A 539 -12.96 18.16 -4.52
C SER A 539 -13.07 17.70 -3.06
N PRO A 540 -13.06 18.66 -2.11
CA PRO A 540 -12.98 18.36 -0.70
C PRO A 540 -14.25 17.71 -0.16
N ALA A 541 -14.10 16.60 0.53
CA ALA A 541 -15.20 15.85 1.12
C ALA A 541 -14.73 15.01 2.31
N PHE A 542 -15.69 14.60 3.13
CA PHE A 542 -15.50 13.63 4.20
C PHE A 542 -16.44 12.45 4.01
N TYR A 543 -15.92 11.23 4.15
CA TYR A 543 -16.69 10.02 3.92
C TYR A 543 -16.86 9.26 5.23
N ILE A 544 -18.09 8.89 5.52
CA ILE A 544 -18.47 8.04 6.64
C ILE A 544 -18.83 6.68 6.07
N HIS A 545 -18.04 5.66 6.38
CA HIS A 545 -18.30 4.29 5.97
C HIS A 545 -18.93 3.52 7.12
N TYR A 546 -19.98 2.77 6.83
CA TYR A 546 -20.61 1.86 7.76
C TYR A 546 -20.53 0.43 7.22
N LEU A 547 -19.74 -0.41 7.90
CA LEU A 547 -19.25 -1.71 7.43
C LEU A 547 -20.30 -2.83 7.36
N THR A 548 -21.52 -2.56 7.80
CA THR A 548 -22.63 -3.53 7.80
C THR A 548 -23.92 -2.85 7.41
N LYS A 549 -25.01 -3.59 7.20
CA LYS A 549 -26.30 -3.00 6.85
C LYS A 549 -26.76 -2.01 7.93
N PRO A 550 -26.95 -0.71 7.61
CA PRO A 550 -27.28 0.29 8.62
C PRO A 550 -28.75 0.18 9.07
N PRO A 551 -29.05 0.57 10.33
CA PRO A 551 -30.42 0.85 10.75
C PRO A 551 -30.95 2.13 10.09
N SER A 552 -32.27 2.33 10.10
CA SER A 552 -32.90 3.56 9.57
C SER A 552 -32.58 4.82 10.37
N TYR A 553 -32.16 4.67 11.62
CA TYR A 553 -31.64 5.77 12.44
C TYR A 553 -30.25 5.38 12.96
N LEU A 554 -29.23 5.99 12.37
CA LEU A 554 -27.83 5.68 12.65
C LEU A 554 -27.14 6.84 13.35
N VAL A 555 -26.80 6.67 14.63
CA VAL A 555 -26.02 7.67 15.37
C VAL A 555 -24.54 7.49 15.04
N VAL A 556 -23.90 8.53 14.51
CA VAL A 556 -22.46 8.58 14.32
C VAL A 556 -21.84 9.06 15.64
N PRO A 557 -21.05 8.22 16.33
CA PRO A 557 -20.55 8.56 17.66
C PRO A 557 -19.42 9.59 17.63
N ASP A 558 -18.64 9.60 16.53
CA ASP A 558 -17.49 10.48 16.37
C ASP A 558 -17.93 11.87 15.89
N LEU A 559 -17.23 12.91 16.37
CA LEU A 559 -17.46 14.31 16.02
C LEU A 559 -16.90 14.61 14.62
N VAL A 560 -17.53 14.04 13.61
CA VAL A 560 -17.23 14.30 12.19
C VAL A 560 -17.38 15.79 11.87
N PRO A 561 -16.67 16.33 10.86
CA PRO A 561 -16.60 17.77 10.62
C PRO A 561 -17.84 18.35 9.92
N TYR A 562 -19.04 17.98 10.38
CA TYR A 562 -20.35 18.45 9.92
C TYR A 562 -20.73 19.79 10.56
N LEU A 563 -21.28 20.71 9.77
CA LEU A 563 -21.98 21.90 10.26
C LEU A 563 -23.41 21.98 9.67
N PRO A 564 -24.40 22.54 10.40
CA PRO A 564 -25.77 22.61 9.91
C PRO A 564 -25.92 23.34 8.58
N GLY A 565 -26.37 22.63 7.54
CA GLY A 565 -26.47 23.18 6.18
C GLY A 565 -25.56 22.44 5.22
N ASP A 566 -24.51 21.79 5.72
CA ASP A 566 -23.79 20.77 4.97
C ASP A 566 -24.76 19.66 4.53
N THR A 567 -24.49 19.07 3.37
CA THR A 567 -25.33 18.02 2.79
C THR A 567 -24.67 16.67 3.00
N VAL A 568 -25.46 15.69 3.44
CA VAL A 568 -25.03 14.30 3.50
C VAL A 568 -25.78 13.52 2.44
N THR A 569 -25.07 12.85 1.54
CA THR A 569 -25.65 11.99 0.50
C THR A 569 -25.12 10.58 0.59
N LEU A 570 -25.94 9.60 0.21
CA LEU A 570 -25.45 8.25 -0.06
C LEU A 570 -24.53 8.27 -1.28
N LEU A 571 -23.34 7.67 -1.15
CA LEU A 571 -22.43 7.42 -2.25
C LEU A 571 -22.64 5.99 -2.75
N GLY A 572 -22.62 5.82 -4.07
CA GLY A 572 -22.68 4.51 -4.72
C GLY A 572 -24.00 3.75 -4.58
N GLY A 573 -24.02 2.53 -5.12
CA GLY A 573 -25.22 1.70 -5.19
C GLY A 573 -26.34 2.28 -6.06
N SER A 574 -27.53 1.67 -6.03
CA SER A 574 -28.71 2.16 -6.75
C SER A 574 -29.35 3.40 -6.10
N GLY A 575 -28.98 3.72 -4.86
CA GLY A 575 -29.44 4.90 -4.11
C GLY A 575 -28.46 6.08 -4.16
N ALA A 576 -27.45 6.06 -5.02
CA ALA A 576 -26.44 7.10 -5.11
C ALA A 576 -27.08 8.50 -5.27
N GLY A 577 -26.61 9.47 -4.48
CA GLY A 577 -27.11 10.84 -4.48
C GLY A 577 -28.36 11.07 -3.62
N THR A 578 -28.93 10.04 -3.00
CA THR A 578 -30.01 10.21 -2.02
C THR A 578 -29.55 11.08 -0.87
N VAL A 579 -30.22 12.21 -0.67
CA VAL A 579 -29.96 13.13 0.46
C VAL A 579 -30.47 12.51 1.75
N ILE A 580 -29.59 12.44 2.74
CA ILE A 580 -29.85 11.86 4.06
C ILE A 580 -30.19 12.98 5.02
N ASN A 581 -31.35 12.89 5.69
CA ASN A 581 -31.71 13.86 6.72
C ASN A 581 -30.81 13.65 7.94
N VAL A 582 -30.28 14.73 8.50
CA VAL A 582 -29.32 14.71 9.60
C VAL A 582 -29.86 15.46 10.81
N ASP A 583 -29.93 14.76 11.95
CA ASP A 583 -30.13 15.41 13.24
C ASP A 583 -28.77 15.82 13.83
N TRP A 584 -28.64 17.10 14.19
CA TRP A 584 -27.49 17.56 14.97
C TRP A 584 -27.78 17.45 16.46
N LEU A 585 -27.07 16.56 17.14
CA LEU A 585 -27.35 16.21 18.52
C LEU A 585 -26.70 17.21 19.48
N SER A 586 -27.21 17.28 20.71
CA SER A 586 -26.76 18.23 21.73
C SER A 586 -25.30 18.06 22.18
N ASN A 587 -24.73 16.87 21.98
CA ASN A 587 -23.31 16.57 22.22
C ASN A 587 -22.40 16.93 21.03
N GLY A 588 -22.96 17.45 19.93
CA GLY A 588 -22.24 17.83 18.71
C GLY A 588 -22.11 16.72 17.66
N SER A 589 -22.46 15.47 17.99
CA SER A 589 -22.46 14.38 17.02
C SER A 589 -23.71 14.43 16.13
N ILE A 590 -23.77 13.57 15.11
CA ILE A 590 -24.89 13.54 14.17
C ILE A 590 -25.64 12.21 14.21
N ALA A 591 -26.91 12.22 13.82
CA ALA A 591 -27.66 11.02 13.50
C ALA A 591 -28.25 11.11 12.09
N LEU A 592 -28.12 10.01 11.35
CA LEU A 592 -28.55 9.87 9.96
C LEU A 592 -29.90 9.16 9.90
N HIS A 593 -30.87 9.76 9.22
CA HIS A 593 -32.15 9.11 8.88
C HIS A 593 -32.05 8.48 7.50
N ILE A 594 -31.81 7.18 7.47
CA ILE A 594 -31.47 6.44 6.26
C ILE A 594 -32.77 5.77 5.74
N PRO A 595 -33.28 6.15 4.55
CA PRO A 595 -34.49 5.55 4.02
C PRO A 595 -34.25 4.12 3.56
N ASP A 596 -35.32 3.31 3.50
CA ASP A 596 -35.23 1.89 3.11
C ASP A 596 -34.60 1.70 1.72
N GLU A 597 -34.80 2.64 0.79
CA GLU A 597 -34.19 2.60 -0.54
C GLU A 597 -32.65 2.75 -0.48
N ALA A 598 -32.12 3.54 0.45
CA ALA A 598 -30.68 3.70 0.67
C ALA A 598 -30.11 2.49 1.43
N ILE A 599 -30.85 1.97 2.42
CA ILE A 599 -30.45 0.77 3.17
C ILE A 599 -30.36 -0.46 2.26
N ASN A 600 -31.29 -0.61 1.32
CA ASN A 600 -31.35 -1.77 0.43
C ASN A 600 -30.69 -1.54 -0.94
N GLY A 601 -30.26 -0.31 -1.21
CA GLY A 601 -29.69 0.09 -2.50
C GLY A 601 -28.21 -0.18 -2.65
N ASP A 602 -27.57 -0.77 -1.66
CA ASP A 602 -26.12 -1.00 -1.64
C ASP A 602 -25.78 -2.30 -0.90
N GLU A 603 -24.52 -2.71 -1.02
CA GLU A 603 -23.98 -3.94 -0.44
C GLU A 603 -22.59 -3.74 0.17
N TYR A 604 -22.23 -4.62 1.10
CA TYR A 604 -20.95 -4.64 1.85
C TYR A 604 -20.73 -3.46 2.79
N VAL A 605 -20.58 -2.24 2.27
CA VAL A 605 -20.24 -1.03 3.03
C VAL A 605 -21.04 0.16 2.52
N TRP A 606 -21.87 0.75 3.38
CA TRP A 606 -22.65 1.94 3.05
C TRP A 606 -21.79 3.18 3.29
N THR A 607 -21.66 4.02 2.27
CA THR A 607 -20.81 5.21 2.36
C THR A 607 -21.66 6.49 2.27
N PHE A 608 -21.49 7.38 3.24
CA PHE A 608 -22.15 8.68 3.28
C PHE A 608 -21.12 9.76 3.02
N LYS A 609 -21.33 10.54 1.96
CA LYS A 609 -20.51 11.68 1.59
C LYS A 609 -21.04 12.92 2.29
N LEU A 610 -20.18 13.58 3.06
CA LEU A 610 -20.41 14.89 3.62
C LEU A 610 -19.79 15.95 2.70
N ASP A 611 -20.64 16.70 2.02
CA ASP A 611 -20.28 17.84 1.17
C ASP A 611 -20.37 19.14 1.96
N TYR A 612 -19.26 19.88 1.99
CA TYR A 612 -19.16 21.13 2.74
C TYR A 612 -19.87 22.26 2.00
N THR A 613 -20.74 22.96 2.71
CA THR A 613 -21.31 24.23 2.23
C THR A 613 -20.41 25.41 2.57
N SER A 614 -20.42 26.42 1.70
CA SER A 614 -19.75 27.71 1.92
C SER A 614 -20.53 28.67 2.80
N THR A 615 -21.75 28.31 3.22
CA THR A 615 -22.73 29.24 3.83
C THR A 615 -22.72 29.26 5.36
N TRP A 616 -21.83 28.52 6.03
CA TRP A 616 -21.68 28.45 7.50
C TRP A 616 -20.38 29.07 7.97
#